data_AF-A0AAW0J2L0-F1
#
_entry.id   AF-A0AAW0J2L0-F1
#
_cell.length_a   1.000
_cell.length_b   1.000
_cell.length_c   1.000
_cell.angle_alpha   90.00
_cell.angle_beta   90.00
_cell.angle_gamma   90.00
#
_symmetry.space_group_name_H-M   'P 1'
#
loop_
_entity.id
_entity.type
_entity.pdbx_description
1 polymer ?
#
loop_
_entity_poly.entity_id
_entity_poly.type
_entity_poly.pdbx_seq_one_letter_code
_entity_poly.pdbx_strand_id
1 'polypeptide(L)' 'MNIAMEQTEEYVNGQLKNKYGIAFILGNDVLYVSPSKRTLADRA' A
#
# COMPACT_ATOMS: atom_id res chain seq x y z
N MET A 1 -13.47 -4.05 -5.86
CA MET A 1 -12.64 -4.71 -4.82
C MET A 1 -12.14 -3.66 -3.82
N ASN A 2 -12.93 -3.34 -2.79
CA ASN A 2 -12.51 -2.33 -1.80
C ASN A 2 -11.37 -2.90 -0.92
N ILE A 3 -10.44 -2.04 -0.50
CA ILE A 3 -9.23 -2.45 0.23
C ILE A 3 -9.13 -1.61 1.51
N ALA A 4 -8.91 -2.27 2.64
CA ALA A 4 -8.53 -1.63 3.89
C ALA A 4 -7.04 -1.92 4.13
N MET A 5 -6.27 -0.87 4.42
CA MET A 5 -4.84 -0.94 4.68
C MET A 5 -4.52 -0.26 6.00
N GLU A 6 -3.55 -0.81 6.71
CA GLU A 6 -2.97 -0.21 7.92
C GLU A 6 -1.53 0.22 7.62
N GLN A 7 -0.99 1.17 8.40
CA GLN A 7 0.38 1.69 8.27
C GLN A 7 0.72 2.05 6.82
N THR A 8 -0.16 2.80 6.16
CA THR A 8 -0.14 3.01 4.72
C THR A 8 0.71 4.22 4.34
N GLU A 9 1.53 4.05 3.30
CA GLU A 9 2.33 5.13 2.72
C GLU A 9 1.84 5.45 1.32
N GLU A 10 1.66 6.73 1.03
CA GLU A 10 1.32 7.22 -0.31
C GLU A 10 2.56 7.78 -0.99
N TYR A 11 2.81 7.28 -2.20
CA TYR A 11 3.87 7.75 -3.07
C TYR A 11 3.27 8.40 -4.32
N VAL A 12 3.63 9.65 -4.59
CA VAL A 12 3.27 10.37 -5.81
C VAL A 12 4.56 10.67 -6.57
N ASN A 13 4.65 10.24 -7.83
CA ASN A 13 5.88 10.34 -8.64
C ASN A 13 7.11 9.70 -7.97
N GLY A 14 6.90 8.62 -7.21
CA GLY A 14 7.97 7.90 -6.49
C GLY A 14 8.46 8.59 -5.21
N GLN A 15 7.88 9.73 -4.83
CA GLN A 15 8.22 10.43 -3.59
C GLN A 15 7.16 10.20 -2.52
N LEU A 16 7.60 9.94 -1.30
CA LEU A 16 6.70 9.82 -0.15
C LEU A 16 5.98 11.15 0.05
N LYS A 17 4.65 11.11 -0.08
CA LYS A 17 3.80 12.29 0.06
C LYS A 17 3.11 12.33 1.41
N ASN A 18 2.54 11.20 1.84
CA ASN A 18 1.80 11.09 3.08
C ASN A 18 2.00 9.72 3.75
N LYS A 19 1.75 9.69 5.06
CA LYS A 19 1.60 8.46 5.84
C LYS A 19 0.24 8.47 6.53
N TYR A 20 -0.48 7.37 6.43
CA TYR A 20 -1.80 7.18 7.01
C TYR A 20 -1.77 6.01 8.00
N GLY A 21 -2.51 6.14 9.10
CA GLY A 21 -2.69 5.04 10.04
C GLY A 21 -3.57 3.94 9.43
N ILE A 22 -4.78 4.31 9.01
CA ILE A 22 -5.72 3.45 8.31
C ILE A 22 -6.13 4.15 7.02
N ALA A 23 -6.16 3.41 5.91
CA ALA A 23 -6.65 3.88 4.62
C ALA A 23 -7.69 2.91 4.05
N PHE A 24 -8.79 3.46 3.54
CA PHE A 24 -9.80 2.70 2.80
C PHE A 24 -9.79 3.17 1.34
N ILE A 25 -9.50 2.24 0.42
CA ILE A 25 -9.43 2.51 -1.02
C ILE A 25 -10.63 1.82 -1.68
N LEU A 26 -11.40 2.58 -2.46
CA LEU A 26 -12.50 2.02 -3.23
C LEU A 26 -11.97 1.22 -4.40
N GLY A 27 -12.57 0.06 -4.63
CA GLY A 27 -12.03 -0.89 -5.58
C GLY A 27 -12.15 -0.51 -7.04
N ASN A 28 -13.00 0.46 -7.37
CA ASN A 28 -13.09 1.03 -8.71
C ASN A 28 -11.94 1.99 -9.00
N ASP A 29 -11.23 2.47 -7.98
CA ASP A 29 -10.09 3.39 -8.12
C ASP A 29 -8.74 2.64 -8.15
N VAL A 30 -8.76 1.31 -8.03
CA VAL A 30 -7.56 0.47 -8.01
C VAL A 30 -7.26 -0.07 -9.40
N LEU A 31 -6.11 0.31 -9.96
CA LEU A 31 -5.63 -0.23 -11.23
C LEU A 31 -4.99 -1.62 -11.07
N TYR A 32 -4.13 -1.82 -10.06
CA TYR A 32 -3.50 -3.10 -9.77
C TYR A 32 -3.13 -3.24 -8.30
N VAL A 33 -2.92 -4.49 -7.87
CA VAL A 33 -2.39 -4.83 -6.55
C VAL A 33 -1.20 -5.77 -6.75
N SER A 34 -0.07 -5.46 -6.12
CA SER A 34 1.10 -6.33 -6.09
C SER A 34 1.52 -6.62 -4.66
N PRO A 35 1.83 -7.87 -4.29
CA PRO A 35 2.37 -8.17 -2.97
C PRO A 35 3.71 -7.46 -2.79
N SER A 36 3.97 -6.97 -1.58
CA SER A 36 5.27 -6.41 -1.23
C SER A 36 6.36 -7.46 -1.48
N LYS A 37 7.47 -7.06 -2.09
CA LYS A 37 8.66 -7.93 -2.19
C LYS A 37 9.21 -8.11 -0.77
N ARG A 38 8.82 -9.20 -0.11
CA ARG A 38 9.50 -9.69 1.09
C ARG A 38 10.55 -10.68 0.65
N THR A 39 11.79 -10.48 1.09
CA THR A 39 12.84 -11.46 0.90
C THR A 39 12.73 -12.53 1.99
N LEU A 40 13.28 -13.73 1.74
CA LEU A 40 13.31 -14.78 2.76
C LEU A 40 14.09 -14.35 4.02
N ALA A 41 14.94 -13.33 3.92
CA ALA A 41 15.68 -12.76 5.05
C ALA A 41 14.80 -11.94 6.01
N ASP A 42 13.67 -11.40 5.55
CA ASP A 42 12.75 -10.58 6.37
C ASP A 42 11.83 -11.44 7.28
N ARG A 43 12.04 -12.76 7.31
CA ARG A 43 11.25 -13.74 8.08
C ARG A 43 11.96 -14.22 9.37
N ALA A 44 13.12 -13.67 9.70
CA ALA A 44 13.87 -13.99 10.92
C ALA A 44 13.47 -13.10 12.09
#